data_AF-A0A838E6I6-F1
#
_entry.id   AF-A0A838E6I6-F1
#
_cell.length_a   1.000
_cell.length_b   1.000
_cell.length_c   1.000
_cell.angle_alpha   90.00
_cell.angle_beta   90.00
_cell.angle_gamma   90.00
#
_symmetry.space_group_name_H-M   'P 1'
#
loop_
_entity.id
_entity.type
_entity.pdbx_description
1 polymer ?
#
loop_
_entity_poly.entity_id
_entity_poly.type
_entity_poly.pdbx_seq_one_letter_code
_entity_poly.pdbx_strand_id
1 'polypeptide(L)'
;MLDVAQRVRGSGGGRRCAAVLALIGLILVAAVRTDVAPSVGTAADETGSVPRARPASAPTPDPTETTRRDPTPEPSVRLGLHVTEAELAEWRRRARAGPYRTQGDAIPNSPGDWDRIVREKDKFVRDPGEYVWNGPTHGYPGCIINADTWPTSLEGVPGSKGQEGSPEPIRDAAFYAMVAQPAEAEAILTAVREVLLETADSKYNDFAETSRYCRDQSGTGYHPAYQISAWLTKLIFAYDYSQIADPGLWSASDRRRFLDWITAAAQWYMPQVDLRREGLWNPDGTPSLAAETADGRHSRVIWSGGPQARRAQLRYNNHVPRLVRIPVLAGILVGDDEMIGYGRRWVREFLKVGVYPEGAIADFYRWPGNTGHTTGWKYGMENLGATLVIADHIARAGDTSVYEYGTTVGTRDTAGSVPNREGTPGGPKTLHTTLRQQVRYVDELSRPVRYGCDGCTDPAKRIRSRDDMVGIDRASEWTVLHANVYYRDDYVKAIYMRSLPGTPPLPEKPRSGQGWIAGGEHGIYPGVNLMFAQMEGEVWPYPRDG
;
A
#
# COMPACT_ATOMS: atom_id res chain seq x y z
N MET A 1 29.86 49.20 27.20
CA MET A 1 30.56 48.16 27.99
C MET A 1 29.73 46.89 27.85
N LEU A 2 30.23 45.77 27.37
CA LEU A 2 31.55 45.37 26.94
C LEU A 2 31.34 43.98 26.30
N ASP A 3 32.00 43.74 25.16
CA ASP A 3 32.66 42.47 24.77
C ASP A 3 31.81 41.18 24.62
N VAL A 4 31.88 40.38 23.55
CA VAL A 4 32.92 40.17 22.54
C VAL A 4 32.26 39.76 21.22
N ALA A 5 32.49 40.56 20.18
CA ALA A 5 32.49 40.12 18.80
C ALA A 5 33.94 40.07 18.34
N GLN A 6 34.42 38.93 17.82
CA GLN A 6 35.41 38.86 16.73
C GLN A 6 35.80 37.43 16.32
N ARG A 7 36.13 37.31 15.03
CA ARG A 7 36.60 36.16 14.20
C ARG A 7 35.44 35.58 13.38
N VAL A 8 35.31 35.83 12.07
CA VAL A 8 36.34 35.83 11.02
C VAL A 8 36.03 36.88 9.94
N ARG A 9 37.04 37.68 9.59
CA ARG A 9 37.14 38.46 8.35
C ARG A 9 38.04 37.72 7.37
N GLY A 10 37.73 37.85 6.09
CA GLY A 10 38.59 37.55 4.93
C GLY A 10 37.93 36.52 4.03
N SER A 11 37.64 36.74 2.75
CA SER A 11 38.05 37.77 1.79
C SER A 11 37.11 37.63 0.58
N GLY A 12 36.56 38.72 0.05
CA GLY A 12 36.94 39.11 -1.31
C GLY A 12 35.76 39.13 -2.29
N GLY A 13 35.36 40.36 -2.67
CA GLY A 13 34.93 40.76 -4.01
C GLY A 13 33.83 39.98 -4.75
N GLY A 14 32.69 40.64 -5.00
CA GLY A 14 31.79 40.20 -6.06
C GLY A 14 30.45 40.93 -6.09
N ARG A 15 30.42 42.12 -6.68
CA ARG A 15 29.18 42.83 -7.03
C ARG A 15 28.30 41.92 -7.93
N ARG A 16 27.02 41.76 -7.61
CA ARG A 16 25.86 42.01 -8.50
C ARG A 16 24.53 41.60 -7.84
N CYS A 17 23.51 42.40 -8.15
CA CYS A 17 22.07 42.16 -7.99
C CYS A 17 21.47 42.37 -6.58
N ALA A 18 21.36 43.65 -6.22
CA ALA A 18 20.21 44.14 -5.47
C ALA A 18 18.98 44.19 -6.40
N ALA A 19 17.97 43.39 -6.12
CA ALA A 19 16.57 43.69 -6.41
C ALA A 19 15.66 42.67 -5.68
N VAL A 20 14.59 43.19 -5.06
CA VAL A 20 13.43 42.47 -4.51
C VAL A 20 13.59 41.88 -3.10
N LEU A 21 13.73 42.76 -2.10
CA LEU A 21 13.14 42.54 -0.77
C LEU A 21 12.62 43.87 -0.22
N ALA A 22 11.44 44.25 -0.70
CA ALA A 22 10.64 45.34 -0.15
C ALA A 22 9.15 44.99 -0.28
N LEU A 23 8.71 43.99 0.50
CA LEU A 23 7.33 43.87 0.95
C LEU A 23 7.33 42.92 2.15
N ILE A 24 6.44 43.18 3.11
CA ILE A 24 6.33 42.56 4.44
C ILE A 24 7.11 43.33 5.52
N GLY A 25 6.75 44.60 5.64
CA GLY A 25 6.71 45.29 6.92
C GLY A 25 5.25 45.52 7.31
N LEU A 26 4.97 45.41 8.61
CA LEU A 26 3.69 45.60 9.31
C LEU A 26 2.65 44.47 9.20
N ILE A 27 2.51 43.70 10.28
CA ILE A 27 1.40 43.81 11.25
C ILE A 27 1.71 42.83 12.39
N LEU A 28 2.08 43.35 13.56
CA LEU A 28 1.91 42.64 14.83
C LEU A 28 2.03 43.67 15.96
N VAL A 29 0.92 43.89 16.65
CA VAL A 29 0.71 44.28 18.06
C VAL A 29 -0.50 45.20 18.13
N ALA A 30 -1.63 44.64 18.57
CA ALA A 30 -2.60 45.35 19.39
C ALA A 30 -3.33 44.32 20.27
N ALA A 31 -2.97 44.34 21.55
CA ALA A 31 -3.64 43.61 22.61
C ALA A 31 -4.98 44.29 22.91
N VAL A 32 -6.04 43.50 23.11
CA VAL A 32 -7.23 43.92 23.86
C VAL A 32 -7.60 42.79 24.82
N ARG A 33 -7.46 43.10 26.12
CA ARG A 33 -8.10 42.40 27.24
C ARG A 33 -9.60 42.65 27.19
N THR A 34 -10.40 41.63 27.46
CA THR A 34 -11.67 41.79 28.16
C THR A 34 -11.87 40.64 29.15
N ASP A 35 -12.03 41.01 30.40
CA ASP A 35 -12.51 40.18 31.50
C ASP A 35 -13.99 39.82 31.29
N VAL A 36 -14.37 38.55 31.51
CA VAL A 36 -15.71 38.17 31.98
C VAL A 36 -15.59 36.96 32.91
N ALA A 37 -16.15 37.11 34.12
CA ALA A 37 -16.20 36.15 35.21
C ALA A 37 -17.22 35.02 34.98
N PRO A 38 -17.24 33.96 35.82
CA PRO A 38 -17.96 32.72 35.55
C PRO A 38 -19.41 32.77 36.03
N SER A 39 -20.33 32.13 35.31
CA SER A 39 -21.64 31.77 35.85
C SER A 39 -21.76 30.26 35.96
N VAL A 40 -21.99 29.83 37.20
CA VAL A 40 -22.30 28.48 37.63
C VAL A 40 -23.79 28.26 37.37
N GLY A 41 -24.12 27.22 36.61
CA GLY A 41 -25.48 26.76 36.38
C GLY A 41 -25.54 25.24 36.54
N THR A 42 -25.89 24.80 37.74
CA THR A 42 -26.26 23.42 38.07
C THR A 42 -27.60 23.06 37.40
N ALA A 43 -27.61 22.05 36.53
CA ALA A 43 -28.82 21.40 36.05
C ALA A 43 -28.77 19.92 36.41
N ALA A 44 -29.87 19.46 36.99
CA ALA A 44 -30.03 18.22 37.72
C ALA A 44 -30.10 16.97 36.83
N ASP A 45 -29.66 15.87 37.44
CA ASP A 45 -29.89 14.48 37.04
C ASP A 45 -31.39 14.18 36.89
N GLU A 46 -31.80 13.71 35.71
CA GLU A 46 -32.93 12.80 35.57
C GLU A 46 -32.49 11.59 34.76
N THR A 47 -32.21 10.51 35.49
CA THR A 47 -31.84 9.19 34.97
C THR A 47 -33.10 8.42 34.58
N GLY A 48 -33.61 8.68 33.37
CA GLY A 48 -34.60 7.83 32.70
C GLY A 48 -33.93 6.74 31.87
N SER A 49 -33.79 5.53 32.41
CA SER A 49 -33.28 4.37 31.67
C SER A 49 -34.30 3.89 30.63
N VAL A 50 -34.15 4.32 29.37
CA VAL A 50 -34.88 3.77 28.22
C VAL A 50 -34.23 2.44 27.81
N PRO A 51 -35.00 1.34 27.62
CA PRO A 51 -34.45 0.08 27.12
C PRO A 51 -33.85 0.28 25.71
N ARG A 52 -32.53 0.06 25.57
CA ARG A 52 -31.87 0.02 24.26
C ARG A 52 -32.42 -1.18 23.48
N ALA A 53 -33.20 -0.91 22.44
CA ALA A 53 -33.54 -1.91 21.44
C ALA A 53 -32.26 -2.52 20.85
N ARG A 54 -32.20 -3.86 20.78
CA ARG A 54 -31.14 -4.57 20.06
C ARG A 54 -31.08 -4.02 18.62
N PRO A 55 -29.92 -3.59 18.12
CA PRO A 55 -29.80 -3.23 16.70
C PRO A 55 -30.20 -4.44 15.87
N ALA A 56 -31.12 -4.24 14.92
CA ALA A 56 -31.52 -5.26 13.97
C ALA A 56 -30.27 -5.79 13.27
N SER A 57 -30.14 -7.12 13.22
CA SER A 57 -29.11 -7.82 12.47
C SER A 57 -29.08 -7.25 11.05
N ALA A 58 -27.92 -6.77 10.59
CA ALA A 58 -27.76 -6.35 9.22
C ALA A 58 -28.21 -7.49 8.29
N PRO A 59 -28.97 -7.20 7.22
CA PRO A 59 -29.44 -8.23 6.30
C PRO A 59 -28.22 -9.03 5.80
N THR A 60 -28.25 -10.34 6.06
CA THR A 60 -27.29 -11.26 5.48
C THR A 60 -27.47 -11.17 3.97
N PRO A 61 -26.43 -10.85 3.18
CA PRO A 61 -26.56 -10.77 1.74
C PRO A 61 -27.10 -12.11 1.23
N ASP A 62 -28.16 -12.04 0.44
CA ASP A 62 -28.82 -13.22 -0.12
C ASP A 62 -27.80 -13.99 -0.97
N PRO A 63 -27.45 -15.23 -0.61
CA PRO A 63 -26.50 -16.04 -1.36
C PRO A 63 -27.03 -16.48 -2.75
N THR A 64 -28.27 -16.13 -3.11
CA THR A 64 -28.91 -16.59 -4.36
C THR A 64 -28.97 -15.54 -5.48
N GLU A 65 -28.39 -14.35 -5.32
CA GLU A 65 -28.22 -13.42 -6.44
C GLU A 65 -27.07 -13.88 -7.35
N THR A 66 -27.32 -14.92 -8.14
CA THR A 66 -26.49 -15.28 -9.29
C THR A 66 -26.66 -14.20 -10.35
N THR A 67 -25.90 -13.12 -10.23
CA THR A 67 -25.71 -12.15 -11.31
C THR A 67 -25.25 -12.91 -12.55
N ARG A 68 -26.00 -12.76 -13.65
CA ARG A 68 -25.64 -13.26 -14.96
C ARG A 68 -24.31 -12.62 -15.35
N ARG A 69 -23.20 -13.31 -15.10
CA ARG A 69 -21.88 -12.83 -15.52
C ARG A 69 -21.84 -12.81 -17.03
N ASP A 70 -21.47 -11.67 -17.60
CA ASP A 70 -21.11 -11.59 -19.02
C ASP A 70 -20.05 -12.65 -19.34
N PRO A 71 -20.06 -13.20 -20.57
CA PRO A 71 -19.07 -14.20 -20.96
C PRO A 71 -17.66 -13.65 -20.72
N THR A 72 -16.85 -14.42 -20.00
CA THR A 72 -15.45 -14.09 -19.77
C THR A 72 -14.73 -13.95 -21.11
N PRO A 73 -14.04 -12.82 -21.37
CA PRO A 73 -13.14 -12.70 -22.51
C PRO A 73 -12.17 -13.89 -22.59
N GLU A 74 -11.69 -14.20 -23.79
CA GLU A 74 -10.65 -15.21 -23.97
C GLU A 74 -9.39 -14.83 -23.18
N PRO A 75 -8.70 -15.80 -22.53
CA PRO A 75 -7.44 -15.55 -21.86
C PRO A 75 -6.44 -14.90 -22.81
N SER A 76 -5.79 -13.84 -22.34
CA SER A 76 -4.77 -13.17 -23.12
C SER A 76 -3.38 -13.77 -22.88
N VAL A 77 -2.52 -13.75 -23.89
CA VAL A 77 -1.12 -14.15 -23.77
C VAL A 77 -0.43 -13.25 -22.75
N ARG A 78 0.18 -13.87 -21.75
CA ARG A 78 0.98 -13.19 -20.73
C ARG A 78 2.32 -12.76 -21.33
N LEU A 79 2.62 -11.47 -21.23
CA LEU A 79 3.88 -10.86 -21.68
C LEU A 79 4.90 -10.70 -20.55
N GLY A 80 4.43 -10.51 -19.32
CA GLY A 80 5.29 -10.35 -18.14
C GLY A 80 4.57 -10.53 -16.82
N LEU A 81 5.07 -9.93 -15.74
CA LEU A 81 4.57 -10.10 -14.37
C LEU A 81 3.07 -9.83 -14.24
N HIS A 82 2.62 -8.68 -14.73
CA HIS A 82 1.21 -8.27 -14.72
C HIS A 82 0.76 -7.62 -16.04
N VAL A 83 1.40 -8.00 -17.15
CA VAL A 83 1.09 -7.50 -18.49
C VAL A 83 0.64 -8.65 -19.37
N THR A 84 -0.50 -8.48 -20.01
CA THR A 84 -0.98 -9.32 -21.11
C THR A 84 -1.12 -8.51 -22.39
N GLU A 85 -1.22 -9.17 -23.55
CA GLU A 85 -1.42 -8.50 -24.83
C GLU A 85 -2.69 -7.62 -24.84
N ALA A 86 -3.79 -8.14 -24.27
CA ALA A 86 -5.08 -7.45 -24.22
C ALA A 86 -5.01 -6.20 -23.31
N GLU A 87 -4.36 -6.33 -22.15
CA GLU A 87 -4.14 -5.19 -21.26
C GLU A 87 -3.25 -4.12 -21.92
N LEU A 88 -2.14 -4.52 -22.54
CA LEU A 88 -1.25 -3.58 -23.21
C LEU A 88 -1.95 -2.85 -24.36
N ALA A 89 -2.79 -3.55 -25.13
CA ALA A 89 -3.61 -2.95 -26.17
C ALA A 89 -4.57 -1.88 -25.62
N GLU A 90 -5.22 -2.17 -24.49
CA GLU A 90 -6.14 -1.25 -23.83
C GLU A 90 -5.40 -0.06 -23.21
N TRP A 91 -4.25 -0.27 -22.57
CA TRP A 91 -3.42 0.81 -22.04
C TRP A 91 -2.92 1.74 -23.15
N ARG A 92 -2.55 1.19 -24.31
CA ARG A 92 -2.20 1.96 -25.52
C ARG A 92 -3.35 2.83 -26.00
N ARG A 93 -4.57 2.27 -26.03
CA ARG A 93 -5.78 3.02 -26.40
C ARG A 93 -6.01 4.17 -25.41
N ARG A 94 -5.91 3.90 -24.11
CA ARG A 94 -6.12 4.90 -23.04
C ARG A 94 -5.09 6.01 -23.05
N ALA A 95 -3.81 5.67 -23.17
CA ALA A 95 -2.70 6.63 -23.28
C ALA A 95 -2.89 7.65 -24.42
N ARG A 96 -3.54 7.25 -25.52
CA ARG A 96 -3.82 8.16 -26.65
C ARG A 96 -5.06 9.02 -26.43
N ALA A 97 -6.18 8.45 -25.97
CA ALA A 97 -7.45 9.18 -25.93
C ALA A 97 -8.51 8.61 -24.98
N GLY A 98 -8.13 7.75 -24.02
CA GLY A 98 -9.08 7.15 -23.08
C GLY A 98 -9.03 7.77 -21.68
N PRO A 99 -9.81 7.21 -20.74
CA PRO A 99 -9.90 7.72 -19.38
C PRO A 99 -8.57 7.62 -18.62
N TYR A 100 -8.42 8.48 -17.63
CA TYR A 100 -7.26 8.61 -16.74
C TYR A 100 -5.98 9.05 -17.46
N ARG A 101 -6.12 9.60 -18.68
CA ARG A 101 -5.01 10.20 -19.40
C ARG A 101 -4.64 11.53 -18.74
N THR A 102 -5.63 12.41 -18.62
CA THR A 102 -5.52 13.75 -18.06
C THR A 102 -6.40 13.88 -16.82
N GLN A 103 -6.00 14.72 -15.88
CA GLN A 103 -6.76 14.89 -14.63
C GLN A 103 -8.21 15.32 -14.91
N GLY A 104 -9.16 14.58 -14.34
CA GLY A 104 -10.59 14.87 -14.45
C GLY A 104 -11.29 14.34 -15.71
N ASP A 105 -10.60 13.60 -16.59
CA ASP A 105 -11.15 13.16 -17.87
C ASP A 105 -12.13 11.96 -17.79
N ALA A 106 -12.02 11.11 -16.76
CA ALA A 106 -12.88 9.95 -16.57
C ALA A 106 -14.13 10.30 -15.74
N ILE A 107 -13.89 10.94 -14.59
CA ILE A 107 -14.88 11.53 -13.68
C ILE A 107 -14.24 12.77 -13.01
N PRO A 108 -15.02 13.70 -12.43
CA PRO A 108 -14.45 14.86 -11.74
C PRO A 108 -13.38 14.44 -10.71
N ASN A 109 -12.23 15.12 -10.74
CA ASN A 109 -11.05 14.84 -9.91
C ASN A 109 -10.42 13.44 -10.08
N SER A 110 -10.78 12.68 -11.14
CA SER A 110 -10.01 11.49 -11.51
C SER A 110 -8.54 11.83 -11.78
N PRO A 111 -7.61 10.91 -11.50
CA PRO A 111 -6.19 11.18 -11.69
C PRO A 111 -5.83 11.27 -13.17
N GLY A 112 -4.90 12.15 -13.51
CA GLY A 112 -4.25 12.18 -14.83
C GLY A 112 -3.02 11.29 -14.84
N ASP A 113 -3.23 9.98 -14.72
CA ASP A 113 -2.16 8.99 -14.55
C ASP A 113 -1.19 9.02 -15.72
N TRP A 114 -1.67 9.08 -16.97
CA TRP A 114 -0.79 9.13 -18.14
C TRP A 114 0.07 10.41 -18.17
N ASP A 115 -0.55 11.59 -18.00
CA ASP A 115 0.20 12.85 -17.99
C ASP A 115 1.25 12.88 -16.87
N ARG A 116 0.95 12.24 -15.73
CA ARG A 116 1.93 12.06 -14.63
C ARG A 116 3.07 11.13 -15.04
N ILE A 117 2.77 9.99 -15.65
CA ILE A 117 3.78 9.03 -16.16
C ILE A 117 4.72 9.73 -17.15
N VAL A 118 4.18 10.51 -18.09
CA VAL A 118 4.99 11.30 -19.05
C VAL A 118 5.92 12.26 -18.30
N ARG A 119 5.43 13.00 -17.30
CA ARG A 119 6.25 13.90 -16.49
C ARG A 119 7.36 13.18 -15.73
N GLU A 120 7.09 12.03 -15.11
CA GLU A 120 8.13 11.28 -14.40
C GLU A 120 9.16 10.70 -15.38
N LYS A 121 8.75 10.18 -16.54
CA LYS A 121 9.67 9.79 -17.62
C LYS A 121 10.54 10.96 -18.08
N ASP A 122 9.99 12.17 -18.22
CA ASP A 122 10.76 13.36 -18.60
C ASP A 122 11.80 13.77 -17.56
N LYS A 123 11.54 13.52 -16.27
CA LYS A 123 12.54 13.71 -15.21
C LYS A 123 13.64 12.66 -15.31
N PHE A 124 13.27 11.39 -15.47
CA PHE A 124 14.24 10.29 -15.60
C PHE A 124 15.20 10.52 -16.78
N VAL A 125 14.67 10.76 -17.98
CA VAL A 125 15.48 10.91 -19.20
C VAL A 125 16.44 12.10 -19.12
N ARG A 126 16.12 13.12 -18.32
CA ARG A 126 16.96 14.31 -18.15
C ARG A 126 18.22 14.02 -17.33
N ASP A 127 18.10 13.18 -16.31
CA ASP A 127 19.22 12.80 -15.43
C ASP A 127 19.00 11.38 -14.86
N PRO A 128 19.30 10.32 -15.64
CA PRO A 128 19.12 8.95 -15.16
C PRO A 128 19.93 8.63 -13.91
N GLY A 129 21.10 9.26 -13.75
CA GLY A 129 22.03 9.02 -12.65
C GLY A 129 21.48 9.43 -11.28
N GLU A 130 20.60 10.44 -11.21
CA GLU A 130 19.91 10.88 -9.97
C GLU A 130 19.09 9.74 -9.32
N TYR A 131 18.72 8.73 -10.11
CA TYR A 131 17.86 7.64 -9.68
C TYR A 131 18.63 6.37 -9.29
N VAL A 132 19.95 6.37 -9.41
CA VAL A 132 20.80 5.29 -8.86
C VAL A 132 20.83 5.40 -7.34
N TRP A 133 20.19 4.46 -6.66
CA TRP A 133 20.28 4.38 -5.21
C TRP A 133 21.45 3.49 -4.81
N ASN A 134 22.46 4.07 -4.17
CA ASN A 134 23.67 3.37 -3.72
C ASN A 134 23.49 2.66 -2.37
N GLY A 135 22.29 2.21 -2.04
CA GLY A 135 21.99 1.61 -0.75
C GLY A 135 22.10 2.59 0.41
N PRO A 136 21.93 2.11 1.64
CA PRO A 136 22.12 2.95 2.80
C PRO A 136 23.61 3.17 3.05
N THR A 137 24.12 4.32 2.67
CA THR A 137 25.55 4.67 2.71
C THR A 137 26.04 5.14 4.08
N HIS A 138 25.12 5.52 4.98
CA HIS A 138 25.44 6.02 6.32
C HIS A 138 25.95 4.92 7.25
N GLY A 139 27.25 4.62 7.16
CA GLY A 139 28.15 4.35 8.28
C GLY A 139 27.82 3.24 9.28
N TYR A 140 26.76 2.45 9.10
CA TYR A 140 26.43 1.34 9.99
C TYR A 140 27.35 0.15 9.65
N PRO A 141 28.32 -0.20 10.52
CA PRO A 141 29.25 -1.30 10.27
C PRO A 141 28.61 -2.67 10.56
N GLY A 142 27.29 -2.73 10.68
CA GLY A 142 26.57 -3.92 11.08
C GLY A 142 25.20 -4.01 10.44
N CYS A 143 24.39 -4.86 11.03
CA CYS A 143 23.09 -5.22 10.50
C CYS A 143 22.19 -4.01 10.24
N ILE A 144 21.47 -4.02 9.13
CA ILE A 144 20.31 -3.15 8.90
C ILE A 144 19.16 -3.66 9.78
N ILE A 145 19.25 -3.34 11.07
CA ILE A 145 18.21 -3.56 12.07
C ILE A 145 17.47 -2.25 12.31
N ASN A 146 16.14 -2.33 12.28
CA ASN A 146 15.11 -1.47 12.86
C ASN A 146 15.37 0.05 13.12
N ALA A 147 14.32 0.84 12.89
CA ALA A 147 14.28 2.30 12.92
C ALA A 147 14.77 2.99 14.22
N ASP A 148 14.74 2.33 15.37
CA ASP A 148 15.07 2.98 16.66
C ASP A 148 16.51 3.47 16.74
N THR A 149 17.39 2.93 15.90
CA THR A 149 18.80 3.34 15.81
C THR A 149 19.14 3.98 14.46
N TRP A 150 18.17 4.09 13.55
CA TRP A 150 18.33 4.84 12.31
C TRP A 150 18.16 6.33 12.59
N PRO A 151 19.06 7.19 12.09
CA PRO A 151 18.82 8.62 12.11
C PRO A 151 17.44 8.89 11.52
N THR A 152 16.58 9.59 12.27
CA THR A 152 15.26 10.00 11.76
C THR A 152 15.36 10.91 10.53
N SER A 153 16.56 11.41 10.22
CA SER A 153 16.88 11.94 8.90
C SER A 153 16.85 10.78 7.90
N LEU A 154 15.75 10.69 7.17
CA LEU A 154 15.46 9.76 6.07
C LEU A 154 16.50 9.74 4.93
N GLU A 155 17.65 10.42 5.09
CA GLU A 155 18.73 10.52 4.12
C GLU A 155 19.27 9.12 3.75
N GLY A 156 19.03 8.74 2.51
CA GLY A 156 19.50 7.49 1.94
C GLY A 156 18.52 6.31 2.05
N VAL A 157 17.27 6.53 2.47
CA VAL A 157 16.21 5.50 2.30
C VAL A 157 15.42 5.81 1.03
N PRO A 158 15.28 4.85 0.09
CA PRO A 158 14.67 5.14 -1.20
C PRO A 158 13.18 5.44 -0.99
N GLY A 159 12.71 6.54 -1.57
CA GLY A 159 11.30 6.94 -1.53
C GLY A 159 10.85 7.82 -0.35
N SER A 160 11.76 8.35 0.47
CA SER A 160 11.47 9.55 1.27
C SER A 160 11.25 10.75 0.34
N LYS A 161 10.25 11.58 0.64
CA LYS A 161 9.82 12.69 -0.24
C LYS A 161 11.01 13.58 -0.62
N GLY A 162 11.23 13.74 -1.93
CA GLY A 162 12.16 14.72 -2.49
C GLY A 162 13.64 14.33 -2.42
N GLN A 163 13.97 13.04 -2.40
CA GLN A 163 15.35 12.56 -2.31
C GLN A 163 15.74 11.66 -3.50
N GLU A 164 17.04 11.66 -3.79
CA GLU A 164 17.76 10.76 -4.71
C GLU A 164 17.26 9.32 -4.59
N GLY A 165 17.24 8.58 -5.71
CA GLY A 165 16.85 7.17 -5.71
C GLY A 165 15.33 6.92 -5.62
N SER A 166 14.49 7.92 -5.92
CA SER A 166 13.05 7.69 -6.11
C SER A 166 12.82 6.76 -7.31
N PRO A 167 12.22 5.57 -7.15
CA PRO A 167 12.11 4.58 -8.22
C PRO A 167 10.95 4.81 -9.21
N GLU A 168 10.02 5.71 -8.92
CA GLU A 168 8.87 6.03 -9.78
C GLU A 168 9.30 6.47 -11.19
N PRO A 169 10.27 7.39 -11.39
CA PRO A 169 10.70 7.81 -12.72
C PRO A 169 11.30 6.68 -13.56
N ILE A 170 12.10 5.79 -12.98
CA ILE A 170 12.68 4.63 -13.70
C ILE A 170 11.54 3.71 -14.19
N ARG A 171 10.62 3.35 -13.29
CA ARG A 171 9.47 2.49 -13.63
C ARG A 171 8.56 3.13 -14.68
N ASP A 172 8.24 4.41 -14.51
CA ASP A 172 7.35 5.14 -15.41
C ASP A 172 7.98 5.33 -16.79
N ALA A 173 9.31 5.50 -16.86
CA ALA A 173 10.03 5.55 -18.12
C ALA A 173 9.96 4.22 -18.89
N ALA A 174 10.19 3.09 -18.21
CA ALA A 174 10.06 1.76 -18.80
C ALA A 174 8.62 1.48 -19.26
N PHE A 175 7.63 1.81 -18.43
CA PHE A 175 6.21 1.67 -18.78
C PHE A 175 5.82 2.54 -19.98
N TYR A 176 6.28 3.79 -20.01
CA TYR A 176 6.03 4.71 -21.12
C TYR A 176 6.60 4.16 -22.43
N ALA A 177 7.83 3.67 -22.44
CA ALA A 177 8.45 3.09 -23.63
C ALA A 177 7.66 1.86 -24.14
N MET A 178 7.19 1.00 -23.24
CA MET A 178 6.36 -0.17 -23.57
C MET A 178 5.00 0.23 -24.19
N VAL A 179 4.33 1.22 -23.60
CA VAL A 179 2.98 1.64 -24.01
C VAL A 179 3.02 2.55 -25.23
N ALA A 180 3.76 3.66 -25.18
CA ALA A 180 3.75 4.67 -26.24
C ALA A 180 4.57 4.28 -27.47
N GLN A 181 5.58 3.41 -27.31
CA GLN A 181 6.55 3.06 -28.36
C GLN A 181 7.08 4.29 -29.11
N PRO A 182 7.63 5.28 -28.39
CA PRO A 182 8.14 6.51 -29.00
C PRO A 182 9.37 6.23 -29.86
N ALA A 183 9.74 7.18 -30.73
CA ALA A 183 10.95 7.05 -31.55
C ALA A 183 12.22 6.91 -30.69
N GLU A 184 12.23 7.52 -29.51
CA GLU A 184 13.30 7.46 -28.53
C GLU A 184 13.24 6.26 -27.56
N ALA A 185 12.36 5.27 -27.79
CA ALA A 185 12.16 4.15 -26.87
C ALA A 185 13.46 3.42 -26.51
N GLU A 186 14.31 3.15 -27.51
CA GLU A 186 15.59 2.46 -27.33
C GLU A 186 16.52 3.18 -26.35
N ALA A 187 16.62 4.51 -26.47
CA ALA A 187 17.46 5.33 -25.58
C ALA A 187 16.91 5.36 -24.15
N ILE A 188 15.59 5.49 -24.00
CA ILE A 188 14.92 5.44 -22.68
C ILE A 188 15.20 4.09 -22.00
N LEU A 189 15.00 3.00 -22.74
CA LEU A 189 15.14 1.63 -22.24
C LEU A 189 16.60 1.29 -21.90
N THR A 190 17.55 1.77 -22.70
CA THR A 190 18.98 1.65 -22.40
C THR A 190 19.34 2.32 -21.08
N ALA A 191 18.87 3.56 -20.86
CA ALA A 191 19.10 4.26 -19.59
C ALA A 191 18.44 3.53 -18.40
N VAL A 192 17.23 2.99 -18.57
CA VAL A 192 16.57 2.16 -17.54
C VAL A 192 17.44 0.94 -17.20
N ARG A 193 17.91 0.20 -18.21
CA ARG A 193 18.78 -0.97 -18.00
C ARG A 193 20.04 -0.60 -17.24
N GLU A 194 20.72 0.46 -17.64
CA GLU A 194 21.97 0.92 -17.02
C GLU A 194 21.78 1.28 -15.55
N VAL A 195 20.76 2.07 -15.22
CA VAL A 195 20.45 2.45 -13.83
C VAL A 195 20.09 1.23 -12.98
N LEU A 196 19.35 0.26 -13.53
CA LEU A 196 19.00 -0.99 -12.83
C LEU A 196 20.24 -1.84 -12.53
N LEU A 197 21.16 -1.97 -13.49
CA LEU A 197 22.40 -2.72 -13.30
C LEU A 197 23.34 -2.01 -12.31
N GLU A 198 23.55 -0.70 -12.46
CA GLU A 198 24.37 0.08 -11.53
C GLU A 198 23.85 0.02 -10.10
N THR A 199 22.53 0.10 -9.94
CA THR A 199 21.86 -0.06 -8.64
C THR A 199 22.11 -1.46 -8.06
N ALA A 200 21.97 -2.51 -8.86
CA ALA A 200 22.20 -3.89 -8.44
C ALA A 200 23.67 -4.15 -8.07
N ASP A 201 24.59 -3.42 -8.68
CA ASP A 201 26.05 -3.54 -8.49
C ASP A 201 26.59 -2.78 -7.30
N SER A 202 25.80 -1.86 -6.76
CA SER A 202 26.21 -1.12 -5.59
C SER A 202 26.48 -2.10 -4.45
N LYS A 203 27.71 -2.13 -3.93
CA LYS A 203 28.11 -2.98 -2.80
C LYS A 203 27.19 -2.84 -1.58
N TYR A 204 26.53 -1.70 -1.48
CA TYR A 204 25.61 -1.37 -0.40
C TYR A 204 24.20 -1.91 -0.61
N ASN A 205 23.87 -2.36 -1.83
CA ASN A 205 22.65 -3.08 -2.19
C ASN A 205 22.88 -4.58 -2.35
N ASP A 206 24.06 -5.10 -1.98
CA ASP A 206 24.33 -6.52 -2.04
C ASP A 206 23.54 -7.26 -0.93
N PHE A 207 22.32 -7.72 -1.28
CA PHE A 207 21.46 -8.47 -0.38
C PHE A 207 22.02 -9.85 -0.01
N ALA A 208 23.06 -10.33 -0.69
CA ALA A 208 23.78 -11.55 -0.30
C ALA A 208 24.76 -11.30 0.86
N GLU A 209 25.15 -10.03 1.12
CA GLU A 209 26.02 -9.65 2.23
C GLU A 209 25.28 -9.75 3.57
N THR A 210 25.29 -10.94 4.16
CA THR A 210 24.56 -11.26 5.39
C THR A 210 25.03 -10.50 6.63
N SER A 211 26.25 -9.93 6.63
CA SER A 211 26.70 -9.06 7.73
C SER A 211 25.97 -7.71 7.75
N ARG A 212 25.47 -7.27 6.59
CA ARG A 212 24.66 -6.07 6.43
C ARG A 212 23.17 -6.40 6.42
N TYR A 213 22.75 -7.41 5.66
CA TYR A 213 21.37 -7.83 5.50
C TYR A 213 21.10 -9.11 6.31
N CYS A 214 21.19 -9.02 7.64
CA CYS A 214 21.13 -10.22 8.48
C CYS A 214 19.74 -10.85 8.46
N ARG A 215 19.73 -12.17 8.35
CA ARG A 215 18.52 -12.99 8.19
C ARG A 215 17.78 -13.23 9.50
N ASP A 216 18.48 -13.15 10.62
CA ASP A 216 18.03 -13.53 11.96
C ASP A 216 17.68 -12.35 12.87
N GLN A 217 18.03 -11.11 12.48
CA GLN A 217 17.96 -9.95 13.39
C GLN A 217 16.99 -8.84 12.97
N SER A 218 16.51 -8.78 11.71
CA SER A 218 15.65 -7.66 11.26
C SER A 218 14.14 -7.92 11.48
N GLY A 219 13.81 -8.51 12.63
CA GLY A 219 12.52 -9.13 12.97
C GLY A 219 11.32 -8.20 13.18
N THR A 220 11.25 -7.04 12.54
CA THR A 220 10.17 -6.10 12.83
C THR A 220 9.48 -5.48 11.62
N GLY A 221 9.85 -5.77 10.36
CA GLY A 221 9.17 -5.17 9.20
C GLY A 221 8.99 -3.65 9.31
N TYR A 222 9.83 -3.00 10.12
CA TYR A 222 9.84 -1.56 10.32
C TYR A 222 10.81 -0.95 9.30
N HIS A 223 11.01 0.35 9.40
CA HIS A 223 11.96 1.03 8.54
C HIS A 223 13.37 0.42 8.68
N PRO A 224 14.14 0.34 7.58
CA PRO A 224 13.78 0.71 6.21
C PRO A 224 13.17 -0.44 5.38
N ALA A 225 13.05 -1.66 5.93
CA ALA A 225 12.75 -2.88 5.17
C ALA A 225 11.50 -2.76 4.27
N TYR A 226 10.38 -2.25 4.81
CA TYR A 226 9.18 -2.14 3.99
C TYR A 226 9.30 -1.07 2.89
N GLN A 227 10.13 -0.03 3.08
CA GLN A 227 10.38 0.98 2.04
C GLN A 227 11.27 0.40 0.93
N ILE A 228 12.32 -0.33 1.32
CA ILE A 228 13.17 -1.07 0.37
C ILE A 228 12.31 -2.04 -0.44
N SER A 229 11.32 -2.71 0.16
CA SER A 229 10.42 -3.61 -0.58
C SER A 229 9.54 -2.86 -1.61
N ALA A 230 9.01 -1.68 -1.27
CA ALA A 230 8.25 -0.87 -2.22
C ALA A 230 9.16 -0.36 -3.36
N TRP A 231 10.40 0.00 -3.04
CA TRP A 231 11.41 0.40 -4.00
C TRP A 231 11.79 -0.73 -4.96
N LEU A 232 12.18 -1.90 -4.44
CA LEU A 232 12.49 -3.09 -5.23
C LEU A 232 11.34 -3.49 -6.15
N THR A 233 10.09 -3.43 -5.67
CA THR A 233 8.92 -3.76 -6.49
C THR A 233 8.85 -2.90 -7.76
N LYS A 234 9.11 -1.60 -7.63
CA LYS A 234 9.08 -0.67 -8.77
C LYS A 234 10.24 -0.91 -9.75
N LEU A 235 11.42 -1.28 -9.25
CA LEU A 235 12.56 -1.66 -10.10
C LEU A 235 12.32 -3.00 -10.83
N ILE A 236 11.70 -3.96 -10.15
CA ILE A 236 11.27 -5.23 -10.76
C ILE A 236 10.26 -4.96 -11.88
N PHE A 237 9.31 -4.04 -11.69
CA PHE A 237 8.38 -3.64 -12.75
C PHE A 237 9.09 -2.90 -13.89
N ALA A 238 10.07 -2.03 -13.60
CA ALA A 238 10.88 -1.38 -14.63
C ALA A 238 11.62 -2.41 -15.50
N TYR A 239 12.23 -3.42 -14.87
CA TYR A 239 12.84 -4.55 -15.56
C TYR A 239 11.83 -5.29 -16.44
N ASP A 240 10.69 -5.72 -15.88
CA ASP A 240 9.64 -6.45 -16.61
C ASP A 240 9.13 -5.68 -17.83
N TYR A 241 8.79 -4.39 -17.67
CA TYR A 241 8.34 -3.54 -18.78
C TYR A 241 9.41 -3.36 -19.86
N SER A 242 10.68 -3.24 -19.47
CA SER A 242 11.77 -3.06 -20.43
C SER A 242 12.00 -4.31 -21.30
N GLN A 243 11.84 -5.50 -20.72
CA GLN A 243 11.91 -6.78 -21.46
C GLN A 243 10.76 -6.92 -22.45
N ILE A 244 9.55 -6.47 -22.08
CA ILE A 244 8.39 -6.50 -22.97
C ILE A 244 8.54 -5.49 -24.11
N ALA A 245 9.03 -4.29 -23.80
CA ALA A 245 9.19 -3.22 -24.77
C ALA A 245 10.28 -3.54 -25.81
N ASP A 246 11.39 -4.14 -25.37
CA ASP A 246 12.48 -4.58 -26.23
C ASP A 246 13.07 -5.91 -25.70
N PRO A 247 12.65 -7.06 -26.25
CA PRO A 247 13.17 -8.38 -25.86
C PRO A 247 14.68 -8.57 -26.13
N GLY A 248 15.29 -7.72 -26.96
CA GLY A 248 16.73 -7.74 -27.27
C GLY A 248 17.58 -6.89 -26.34
N LEU A 249 16.96 -6.04 -25.51
CA LEU A 249 17.64 -5.05 -24.68
C LEU A 249 18.62 -5.66 -23.67
N TRP A 250 18.28 -6.82 -23.12
CA TRP A 250 19.04 -7.45 -22.04
C TRP A 250 19.88 -8.60 -22.57
N SER A 251 21.20 -8.48 -22.44
CA SER A 251 22.09 -9.62 -22.65
C SER A 251 21.77 -10.73 -21.63
N ALA A 252 22.10 -11.98 -21.97
CA ALA A 252 21.90 -13.10 -21.05
C ALA A 252 22.68 -12.90 -19.72
N SER A 253 23.85 -12.27 -19.77
CA SER A 253 24.64 -11.92 -18.59
C SER A 253 23.98 -10.85 -17.73
N ASP A 254 23.48 -9.76 -18.33
CA ASP A 254 22.83 -8.68 -17.60
C ASP A 254 21.52 -9.15 -16.96
N ARG A 255 20.76 -9.95 -17.71
CA ARG A 255 19.54 -10.58 -17.21
C ARG A 255 19.84 -11.45 -15.99
N ARG A 256 20.83 -12.35 -16.07
CA ARG A 256 21.21 -13.21 -14.94
C ARG A 256 21.65 -12.37 -13.74
N ARG A 257 22.49 -11.36 -13.96
CA ARG A 257 22.99 -10.46 -12.92
C ARG A 257 21.85 -9.78 -12.14
N PHE A 258 20.86 -9.23 -12.85
CA PHE A 258 19.70 -8.61 -12.22
C PHE A 258 18.81 -9.64 -11.49
N LEU A 259 18.59 -10.81 -12.10
CA LEU A 259 17.77 -11.88 -11.50
C LEU A 259 18.41 -12.48 -10.25
N ASP A 260 19.73 -12.66 -10.23
CA ASP A 260 20.48 -13.12 -9.06
C ASP A 260 20.37 -12.10 -7.91
N TRP A 261 20.46 -10.81 -8.23
CA TRP A 261 20.33 -9.73 -7.23
C TRP A 261 18.92 -9.69 -6.59
N ILE A 262 17.85 -9.76 -7.36
CA ILE A 262 16.47 -9.80 -6.80
C ILE A 262 16.22 -11.11 -6.04
N THR A 263 16.85 -12.21 -6.44
CA THR A 263 16.78 -13.50 -5.76
C THR A 263 17.44 -13.43 -4.38
N ALA A 264 18.61 -12.80 -4.29
CA ALA A 264 19.26 -12.53 -3.00
C ALA A 264 18.38 -11.66 -2.09
N ALA A 265 17.72 -10.62 -2.65
CA ALA A 265 16.77 -9.81 -1.90
C ALA A 265 15.58 -10.63 -1.37
N ALA A 266 15.00 -11.49 -2.20
CA ALA A 266 13.93 -12.41 -1.79
C ALA A 266 14.35 -13.33 -0.63
N GLN A 267 15.54 -13.92 -0.75
CA GLN A 267 16.11 -14.79 0.29
C GLN A 267 16.42 -14.04 1.60
N TRP A 268 16.71 -12.73 1.53
CA TRP A 268 16.81 -11.90 2.73
C TRP A 268 15.45 -11.68 3.40
N TYR A 269 14.38 -11.41 2.64
CA TYR A 269 13.04 -11.13 3.20
C TYR A 269 12.32 -12.37 3.77
N MET A 270 12.51 -13.55 3.19
CA MET A 270 11.79 -14.77 3.61
C MET A 270 11.98 -15.08 5.11
N PRO A 271 13.21 -15.17 5.65
CA PRO A 271 13.41 -15.34 7.10
C PRO A 271 12.77 -14.25 7.96
N GLN A 272 12.72 -12.99 7.48
CA GLN A 272 12.13 -11.88 8.26
C GLN A 272 10.63 -12.06 8.47
N VAL A 273 9.94 -12.56 7.44
CA VAL A 273 8.53 -12.86 7.52
C VAL A 273 8.31 -14.12 8.38
N ASP A 274 9.20 -15.11 8.32
CA ASP A 274 9.11 -16.30 9.19
C ASP A 274 9.34 -15.98 10.68
N LEU A 275 10.24 -15.06 11.01
CA LEU A 275 10.39 -14.54 12.39
C LEU A 275 9.10 -13.89 12.92
N ARG A 276 8.25 -13.35 12.03
CA ARG A 276 6.93 -12.82 12.42
C ARG A 276 5.90 -13.93 12.66
N ARG A 277 6.11 -15.11 12.07
CA ARG A 277 5.27 -16.30 12.19
C ARG A 277 5.69 -17.19 13.37
N GLU A 278 6.93 -17.07 13.85
CA GLU A 278 7.47 -17.91 14.92
C GLU A 278 6.56 -17.93 16.16
N GLY A 279 6.22 -19.16 16.59
CA GLY A 279 5.34 -19.40 17.72
C GLY A 279 3.85 -19.10 17.48
N LEU A 280 3.44 -18.58 16.32
CA LEU A 280 2.02 -18.31 16.01
C LEU A 280 1.27 -19.52 15.41
N TRP A 281 1.99 -20.51 14.92
CA TRP A 281 1.43 -21.64 14.17
C TRP A 281 1.89 -22.95 14.78
N ASN A 282 0.96 -23.89 14.91
CA ASN A 282 1.27 -25.28 15.20
C ASN A 282 1.83 -25.96 13.95
N PRO A 283 2.52 -27.11 14.08
CA PRO A 283 3.03 -27.87 12.93
C PRO A 283 1.97 -28.29 11.91
N ASP A 284 0.70 -28.42 12.34
CA ASP A 284 -0.45 -28.75 11.49
C ASP A 284 -1.03 -27.54 10.72
N GLY A 285 -0.46 -26.35 10.90
CA GLY A 285 -0.89 -25.12 10.23
C GLY A 285 -2.15 -24.48 10.83
N THR A 286 -2.56 -24.88 12.04
CA THR A 286 -3.55 -24.11 12.83
C THR A 286 -2.86 -23.03 13.67
N PRO A 287 -3.54 -21.90 13.97
CA PRO A 287 -3.01 -20.92 14.92
C PRO A 287 -2.73 -21.55 16.29
N SER A 288 -1.63 -21.16 16.93
CA SER A 288 -1.24 -21.62 18.27
C SER A 288 -1.96 -20.83 19.37
N LEU A 289 -1.97 -21.36 20.61
CA LEU A 289 -2.46 -20.59 21.78
C LEU A 289 -1.63 -19.33 22.06
N ALA A 290 -0.33 -19.34 21.73
CA ALA A 290 0.52 -18.17 21.86
C ALA A 290 0.07 -17.03 20.92
N ALA A 291 -0.58 -17.38 19.80
CA ALA A 291 -1.21 -16.44 18.89
C ALA A 291 -2.35 -15.64 19.55
N GLU A 292 -2.99 -16.20 20.58
CA GLU A 292 -4.16 -15.65 21.29
C GLU A 292 -3.79 -14.84 22.53
N THR A 293 -2.53 -14.91 23.00
CA THR A 293 -2.11 -14.18 24.20
C THR A 293 -2.27 -12.67 24.01
N ALA A 294 -3.05 -12.07 24.90
CA ALA A 294 -3.01 -10.63 25.10
C ALA A 294 -1.64 -10.31 25.68
N ASP A 295 -0.82 -9.51 25.00
CA ASP A 295 0.20 -8.78 25.73
C ASP A 295 -0.43 -7.46 26.21
N GLY A 296 -0.04 -6.98 27.40
CA GLY A 296 -0.65 -5.83 28.06
C GLY A 296 -0.58 -4.51 27.27
N ARG A 297 0.09 -4.46 26.11
CA ARG A 297 0.15 -3.30 25.21
C ARG A 297 -0.77 -3.42 23.98
N HIS A 298 -1.40 -4.58 23.76
CA HIS A 298 -1.81 -4.99 22.42
C HIS A 298 -3.24 -5.54 22.28
N SER A 299 -4.13 -5.32 23.25
CA SER A 299 -5.56 -5.69 23.18
C SER A 299 -6.46 -4.49 22.85
N ARG A 300 -6.22 -3.81 21.73
CA ARG A 300 -7.03 -2.65 21.32
C ARG A 300 -8.25 -3.10 20.54
N VAL A 301 -9.40 -2.51 20.83
CA VAL A 301 -10.60 -2.68 20.01
C VAL A 301 -10.35 -2.09 18.63
N ILE A 302 -10.81 -2.79 17.59
CA ILE A 302 -10.64 -2.34 16.21
C ILE A 302 -11.65 -1.24 15.83
N TRP A 303 -12.76 -1.13 16.56
CA TRP A 303 -13.65 0.02 16.60
C TRP A 303 -14.47 -0.01 17.89
N SER A 304 -15.25 1.04 18.17
CA SER A 304 -16.10 1.14 19.35
C SER A 304 -17.12 0.00 19.42
N GLY A 305 -17.03 -0.83 20.47
CA GLY A 305 -17.85 -2.04 20.63
C GLY A 305 -17.49 -3.20 19.70
N GLY A 306 -16.37 -3.09 18.96
CA GLY A 306 -15.83 -4.15 18.11
C GLY A 306 -14.93 -5.13 18.86
N PRO A 307 -14.45 -6.17 18.17
CA PRO A 307 -13.53 -7.13 18.75
C PRO A 307 -12.14 -6.51 18.99
N GLN A 308 -11.25 -7.24 19.65
CA GLN A 308 -9.89 -6.80 19.91
C GLN A 308 -8.91 -7.43 18.90
N ALA A 309 -7.96 -6.64 18.42
CA ALA A 309 -6.78 -7.22 17.79
C ALA A 309 -5.94 -7.92 18.88
N ARG A 310 -5.44 -9.13 18.60
CA ARG A 310 -4.53 -9.88 19.49
C ARG A 310 -3.14 -10.00 18.86
N ARG A 311 -2.22 -10.64 19.58
CA ARG A 311 -0.81 -10.75 19.17
C ARG A 311 -0.65 -11.29 17.75
N ALA A 312 -1.39 -12.34 17.37
CA ALA A 312 -1.35 -12.90 16.02
C ALA A 312 -1.71 -11.85 14.97
N GLN A 313 -2.87 -11.22 15.14
CA GLN A 313 -3.41 -10.19 14.24
C GLN A 313 -2.38 -9.09 13.96
N LEU A 314 -1.64 -8.65 14.99
CA LEU A 314 -0.64 -7.59 14.88
C LEU A 314 0.59 -7.97 14.05
N ARG A 315 0.87 -9.27 13.90
CA ARG A 315 1.93 -9.79 13.03
C ARG A 315 1.51 -9.81 11.56
N TYR A 316 0.22 -9.76 11.28
CA TYR A 316 -0.37 -9.66 9.94
C TYR A 316 -0.80 -8.22 9.62
N ASN A 317 0.11 -7.27 9.84
CA ASN A 317 -0.12 -5.85 9.58
C ASN A 317 0.33 -5.40 8.18
N ASN A 318 -0.02 -4.17 7.81
CA ASN A 318 0.25 -3.56 6.51
C ASN A 318 1.71 -3.53 6.03
N HIS A 319 2.71 -3.75 6.89
CA HIS A 319 4.11 -3.76 6.44
C HIS A 319 4.49 -5.11 5.83
N VAL A 320 4.13 -6.20 6.50
CA VAL A 320 4.59 -7.55 6.18
C VAL A 320 4.20 -8.06 4.78
N PRO A 321 2.98 -7.84 4.23
CA PRO A 321 2.68 -8.31 2.87
C PRO A 321 3.59 -7.67 1.81
N ARG A 322 4.17 -6.50 2.07
CA ARG A 322 5.13 -5.86 1.15
C ARG A 322 6.44 -6.63 1.06
N LEU A 323 6.89 -7.18 2.19
CA LEU A 323 8.08 -8.01 2.27
C LEU A 323 7.83 -9.34 1.53
N VAL A 324 6.65 -9.94 1.74
CA VAL A 324 6.21 -11.18 1.07
C VAL A 324 6.12 -11.02 -0.45
N ARG A 325 5.76 -9.85 -0.95
CA ARG A 325 5.67 -9.60 -2.38
C ARG A 325 7.01 -9.83 -3.10
N ILE A 326 8.15 -9.51 -2.47
CA ILE A 326 9.47 -9.66 -3.10
C ILE A 326 9.77 -11.10 -3.51
N PRO A 327 9.74 -12.12 -2.61
CA PRO A 327 9.93 -13.50 -3.02
C PRO A 327 8.90 -13.96 -4.05
N VAL A 328 7.64 -13.53 -3.97
CA VAL A 328 6.64 -13.91 -4.99
C VAL A 328 7.02 -13.41 -6.38
N LEU A 329 7.38 -12.13 -6.51
CA LEU A 329 7.78 -11.55 -7.80
C LEU A 329 9.08 -12.18 -8.32
N ALA A 330 10.08 -12.37 -7.45
CA ALA A 330 11.34 -13.02 -7.82
C ALA A 330 11.09 -14.46 -8.27
N GLY A 331 10.33 -15.24 -7.49
CA GLY A 331 10.00 -16.63 -7.79
C GLY A 331 9.25 -16.79 -9.11
N ILE A 332 8.34 -15.87 -9.45
CA ILE A 332 7.69 -15.88 -10.78
C ILE A 332 8.70 -15.61 -11.90
N LEU A 333 9.66 -14.69 -11.72
CA LEU A 333 10.65 -14.35 -12.73
C LEU A 333 11.68 -15.47 -12.97
N VAL A 334 12.05 -16.22 -11.92
CA VAL A 334 13.06 -17.28 -12.00
C VAL A 334 12.49 -18.70 -12.00
N GLY A 335 11.16 -18.85 -11.89
CA GLY A 335 10.49 -20.15 -11.84
C GLY A 335 10.69 -20.92 -10.53
N ASP A 336 10.79 -20.23 -9.39
CA ASP A 336 10.96 -20.82 -8.06
C ASP A 336 9.62 -20.96 -7.34
N ASP A 337 9.11 -22.20 -7.31
CA ASP A 337 7.84 -22.56 -6.67
C ASP A 337 7.85 -22.42 -5.15
N GLU A 338 9.01 -22.51 -4.49
CA GLU A 338 9.12 -22.34 -3.04
C GLU A 338 8.83 -20.88 -2.67
N MET A 339 9.44 -19.94 -3.42
CA MET A 339 9.20 -18.51 -3.22
C MET A 339 7.75 -18.10 -3.55
N ILE A 340 7.14 -18.69 -4.58
CA ILE A 340 5.71 -18.50 -4.89
C ILE A 340 4.83 -19.09 -3.78
N GLY A 341 5.17 -20.30 -3.30
CA GLY A 341 4.52 -20.98 -2.18
C GLY A 341 4.53 -20.15 -0.90
N TYR A 342 5.59 -19.35 -0.68
CA TYR A 342 5.68 -18.39 0.42
C TYR A 342 4.52 -17.38 0.40
N GLY A 343 4.20 -16.82 -0.77
CA GLY A 343 3.07 -15.91 -0.97
C GLY A 343 1.72 -16.58 -0.75
N ARG A 344 1.51 -17.79 -1.29
CA ARG A 344 0.29 -18.57 -1.07
C ARG A 344 0.02 -18.77 0.42
N ARG A 345 1.07 -19.16 1.16
CA ARG A 345 0.99 -19.37 2.60
C ARG A 345 0.61 -18.08 3.33
N TRP A 346 1.27 -16.97 3.02
CA TRP A 346 0.95 -15.67 3.62
C TRP A 346 -0.53 -15.31 3.47
N VAL A 347 -1.09 -15.39 2.25
CA VAL A 347 -2.50 -15.02 2.01
C VAL A 347 -3.45 -15.90 2.83
N ARG A 348 -3.19 -17.22 2.85
CA ARG A 348 -4.00 -18.18 3.63
C ARG A 348 -3.97 -17.86 5.11
N GLU A 349 -2.78 -17.57 5.64
CA GLU A 349 -2.59 -17.21 7.05
C GLU A 349 -3.24 -15.86 7.39
N PHE A 350 -3.05 -14.85 6.55
CA PHE A 350 -3.69 -13.54 6.69
C PHE A 350 -5.22 -13.66 6.81
N LEU A 351 -5.85 -14.48 5.97
CA LEU A 351 -7.29 -14.71 6.06
C LEU A 351 -7.69 -15.45 7.34
N LYS A 352 -6.90 -16.41 7.82
CA LYS A 352 -7.18 -17.13 9.07
C LYS A 352 -7.12 -16.19 10.28
N VAL A 353 -6.05 -15.41 10.42
CA VAL A 353 -5.77 -14.68 11.67
C VAL A 353 -5.83 -13.16 11.58
N GLY A 354 -5.61 -12.55 10.41
CA GLY A 354 -5.63 -11.09 10.22
C GLY A 354 -7.00 -10.52 9.86
N VAL A 355 -7.94 -11.38 9.44
CA VAL A 355 -9.29 -11.02 8.97
C VAL A 355 -10.37 -11.60 9.88
N TYR A 356 -11.36 -10.77 10.23
CA TYR A 356 -12.57 -11.15 10.95
C TYR A 356 -13.64 -11.65 9.98
N PRO A 357 -14.59 -12.51 10.39
CA PRO A 357 -15.58 -13.10 9.48
C PRO A 357 -16.38 -12.10 8.63
N GLU A 358 -16.62 -10.88 9.13
CA GLU A 358 -17.29 -9.85 8.33
C GLU A 358 -16.39 -9.18 7.26
N GLY A 359 -15.11 -9.56 7.15
CA GLY A 359 -14.12 -8.97 6.24
C GLY A 359 -13.36 -7.77 6.83
N ALA A 360 -13.52 -7.47 8.12
CA ALA A 360 -12.72 -6.44 8.78
C ALA A 360 -11.28 -6.92 8.95
N ILE A 361 -10.32 -5.99 8.84
CA ILE A 361 -8.89 -6.28 8.99
C ILE A 361 -8.45 -5.75 10.34
N ALA A 362 -7.59 -6.51 11.02
CA ALA A 362 -7.18 -6.16 12.37
C ALA A 362 -6.53 -4.78 12.51
N ASP A 363 -5.80 -4.30 11.49
CA ASP A 363 -5.12 -2.99 11.47
C ASP A 363 -6.01 -1.78 11.79
N PHE A 364 -7.34 -1.95 11.78
CA PHE A 364 -8.31 -1.00 12.30
C PHE A 364 -7.99 -0.53 13.73
N TYR A 365 -7.32 -1.36 14.56
CA TYR A 365 -6.86 -1.00 15.90
C TYR A 365 -5.98 0.26 15.98
N ARG A 366 -5.42 0.71 14.85
CA ARG A 366 -4.49 1.86 14.73
C ARG A 366 -5.18 3.22 14.63
N TRP A 367 -6.46 3.32 14.99
CA TRP A 367 -7.19 4.58 15.12
C TRP A 367 -6.65 5.60 16.16
N PRO A 368 -5.96 5.25 17.27
CA PRO A 368 -5.57 6.24 18.29
C PRO A 368 -4.38 7.13 17.92
N GLY A 369 -3.84 7.02 16.71
CA GLY A 369 -2.65 7.75 16.29
C GLY A 369 -2.92 9.23 15.97
N ASN A 370 -1.86 10.04 16.00
CA ASN A 370 -1.87 11.49 15.69
C ASN A 370 -2.33 11.85 14.26
N THR A 371 -2.66 10.85 13.43
CA THR A 371 -3.02 11.03 12.02
C THR A 371 -4.51 10.88 11.73
N GLY A 372 -5.34 10.72 12.77
CA GLY A 372 -6.81 10.71 12.69
C GLY A 372 -7.45 9.32 12.86
N HIS A 373 -8.75 9.29 13.15
CA HIS A 373 -9.51 8.07 13.51
C HIS A 373 -9.70 7.09 12.34
N THR A 374 -9.53 7.56 11.09
CA THR A 374 -9.58 6.74 9.88
C THR A 374 -8.27 6.01 9.58
N THR A 375 -7.21 6.29 10.35
CA THR A 375 -5.87 5.73 10.13
C THR A 375 -5.86 4.21 10.12
N GLY A 376 -6.63 3.57 11.00
CA GLY A 376 -6.75 2.11 11.06
C GLY A 376 -7.33 1.51 9.78
N TRP A 377 -8.40 2.11 9.22
CA TRP A 377 -8.97 1.70 7.94
C TRP A 377 -7.98 1.89 6.80
N LYS A 378 -7.29 3.03 6.74
CA LYS A 378 -6.25 3.30 5.74
C LYS A 378 -5.13 2.25 5.78
N TYR A 379 -4.68 1.83 6.96
CA TYR A 379 -3.69 0.74 7.07
C TYR A 379 -4.28 -0.61 6.70
N GLY A 380 -5.54 -0.89 7.05
CA GLY A 380 -6.27 -2.06 6.55
C GLY A 380 -6.30 -2.12 5.03
N MET A 381 -6.59 -1.00 4.36
CA MET A 381 -6.55 -0.88 2.89
C MET A 381 -5.16 -1.14 2.32
N GLU A 382 -4.10 -0.59 2.92
CA GLU A 382 -2.72 -0.87 2.47
C GLU A 382 -2.35 -2.36 2.64
N ASN A 383 -2.76 -2.98 3.75
CA ASN A 383 -2.52 -4.39 4.01
C ASN A 383 -3.25 -5.28 2.99
N LEU A 384 -4.53 -4.98 2.75
CA LEU A 384 -5.33 -5.66 1.74
C LEU A 384 -4.74 -5.45 0.35
N GLY A 385 -4.42 -4.21 -0.04
CA GLY A 385 -3.86 -3.88 -1.34
C GLY A 385 -2.59 -4.69 -1.63
N ALA A 386 -1.64 -4.73 -0.69
CA ALA A 386 -0.42 -5.52 -0.86
C ALA A 386 -0.70 -7.03 -0.94
N THR A 387 -1.66 -7.53 -0.15
CA THR A 387 -2.08 -8.94 -0.18
C THR A 387 -2.76 -9.30 -1.51
N LEU A 388 -3.60 -8.41 -2.05
CA LEU A 388 -4.23 -8.58 -3.36
C LEU A 388 -3.20 -8.52 -4.48
N VAL A 389 -2.15 -7.69 -4.38
CA VAL A 389 -1.05 -7.68 -5.35
C VAL A 389 -0.34 -9.04 -5.39
N ILE A 390 -0.10 -9.66 -4.24
CA ILE A 390 0.45 -11.03 -4.17
C ILE A 390 -0.48 -12.02 -4.88
N ALA A 391 -1.77 -12.01 -4.52
CA ALA A 391 -2.76 -12.91 -5.11
C ALA A 391 -2.85 -12.74 -6.65
N ASP A 392 -2.84 -11.49 -7.11
CA ASP A 392 -2.95 -11.16 -8.54
C ASP A 392 -1.78 -11.69 -9.36
N HIS A 393 -0.55 -11.51 -8.88
CA HIS A 393 0.63 -11.98 -9.59
C HIS A 393 0.70 -13.52 -9.62
N ILE A 394 0.29 -14.19 -8.54
CA ILE A 394 0.20 -15.66 -8.51
C ILE A 394 -0.90 -16.14 -9.48
N ALA A 395 -2.06 -15.50 -9.50
CA ALA A 395 -3.15 -15.81 -10.41
C ALA A 395 -2.77 -15.63 -11.88
N ARG A 396 -2.09 -14.55 -12.22
CA ARG A 396 -1.55 -14.31 -13.57
C ARG A 396 -0.45 -15.30 -13.95
N ALA A 397 0.27 -15.85 -12.96
CA ALA A 397 1.20 -16.95 -13.16
C ALA A 397 0.53 -18.32 -13.32
N GLY A 398 -0.81 -18.38 -13.34
CA GLY A 398 -1.57 -19.60 -13.60
C GLY A 398 -2.12 -20.29 -12.36
N ASP A 399 -2.15 -19.61 -11.21
CA ASP A 399 -2.71 -20.17 -9.99
C ASP A 399 -3.73 -19.21 -9.35
N THR A 400 -4.99 -19.33 -9.76
CA THR A 400 -6.12 -18.55 -9.23
C THR A 400 -6.55 -19.00 -7.84
N SER A 401 -6.02 -20.12 -7.31
CA SER A 401 -6.45 -20.69 -6.03
C SER A 401 -6.25 -19.74 -4.86
N VAL A 402 -5.38 -18.73 -5.00
CA VAL A 402 -5.17 -17.70 -3.98
C VAL A 402 -6.34 -16.72 -3.89
N TYR A 403 -6.96 -16.33 -5.02
CA TYR A 403 -8.19 -15.53 -5.02
C TYR A 403 -9.39 -16.33 -4.53
N GLU A 404 -9.44 -17.61 -4.88
CA GLU A 404 -10.55 -18.52 -4.56
C GLU A 404 -10.48 -19.08 -3.14
N TYR A 405 -9.32 -18.97 -2.48
CA TYR A 405 -9.14 -19.52 -1.15
C TYR A 405 -10.11 -18.87 -0.15
N GLY A 406 -10.93 -19.74 0.45
CA GLY A 406 -11.79 -19.44 1.57
C GLY A 406 -11.37 -20.22 2.81
N THR A 407 -11.66 -19.68 3.99
CA THR A 407 -11.48 -20.40 5.24
C THR A 407 -12.55 -20.04 6.25
N THR A 408 -12.84 -20.97 7.16
CA THR A 408 -13.63 -20.71 8.37
C THR A 408 -12.77 -20.60 9.63
N VAL A 409 -11.46 -20.83 9.50
CA VAL A 409 -10.54 -20.85 10.63
C VAL A 409 -10.31 -19.44 11.15
N GLY A 410 -10.27 -19.32 12.48
CA GLY A 410 -9.93 -18.13 13.23
C GLY A 410 -8.90 -18.46 14.31
N THR A 411 -8.50 -17.46 15.09
CA THR A 411 -7.87 -17.73 16.39
C THR A 411 -8.96 -18.20 17.35
N ARG A 412 -8.72 -19.26 18.13
CA ARG A 412 -9.75 -19.83 19.02
C ARG A 412 -10.21 -18.80 20.05
N ASP A 413 -11.47 -18.97 20.42
CA ASP A 413 -11.95 -18.58 21.74
C ASP A 413 -11.40 -19.61 22.74
N THR A 414 -10.46 -19.21 23.60
CA THR A 414 -10.11 -20.03 24.75
C THR A 414 -11.33 -20.13 25.64
N ALA A 415 -12.04 -21.26 25.63
CA ALA A 415 -13.23 -21.49 26.45
C ALA A 415 -13.04 -20.94 27.88
N GLY A 416 -13.72 -19.84 28.19
CA GLY A 416 -13.51 -19.04 29.41
C GLY A 416 -13.15 -17.57 29.19
N SER A 417 -12.91 -17.14 27.94
CA SER A 417 -12.74 -15.73 27.58
C SER A 417 -14.03 -14.94 27.81
N VAL A 418 -13.89 -13.64 28.13
CA VAL A 418 -15.01 -12.71 28.18
C VAL A 418 -15.65 -12.61 26.78
N PRO A 419 -16.96 -12.87 26.59
CA PRO A 419 -17.66 -13.05 25.29
C PRO A 419 -17.58 -11.95 24.23
N ASN A 420 -16.80 -10.88 24.44
CA ASN A 420 -16.70 -9.71 23.57
C ASN A 420 -15.26 -9.21 23.39
N ARG A 421 -14.25 -10.03 23.69
CA ARG A 421 -12.83 -9.64 23.56
C ARG A 421 -11.99 -10.62 22.74
N GLU A 422 -12.59 -11.62 22.13
CA GLU A 422 -11.85 -12.67 21.43
C GLU A 422 -11.17 -12.16 20.15
N GLY A 423 -10.19 -12.93 19.65
CA GLY A 423 -9.44 -12.63 18.42
C GLY A 423 -10.32 -12.69 17.17
N THR A 424 -9.83 -13.22 16.05
CA THR A 424 -10.68 -13.41 14.86
C THR A 424 -11.53 -14.66 15.06
N PRO A 425 -12.86 -14.56 15.27
CA PRO A 425 -13.68 -15.76 15.45
C PRO A 425 -13.67 -16.61 14.19
N GLY A 426 -14.08 -17.87 14.33
CA GLY A 426 -14.37 -18.73 13.19
C GLY A 426 -15.54 -18.17 12.36
N GLY A 427 -15.62 -18.56 11.10
CA GLY A 427 -16.64 -18.09 10.15
C GLY A 427 -16.05 -17.82 8.76
N PRO A 428 -16.86 -17.79 7.70
CA PRO A 428 -16.39 -17.73 6.32
C PRO A 428 -15.63 -16.44 6.04
N LYS A 429 -14.42 -16.58 5.48
CA LYS A 429 -13.51 -15.48 5.13
C LYS A 429 -12.92 -15.75 3.76
N THR A 430 -12.93 -14.73 2.91
CA THR A 430 -12.30 -14.73 1.58
C THR A 430 -11.64 -13.36 1.33
N LEU A 431 -10.73 -13.29 0.37
CA LEU A 431 -10.21 -11.99 -0.10
C LEU A 431 -11.34 -11.12 -0.66
N HIS A 432 -12.33 -11.70 -1.34
CA HIS A 432 -13.47 -10.98 -1.90
C HIS A 432 -14.35 -10.33 -0.81
N THR A 433 -14.73 -11.08 0.22
CA THR A 433 -15.51 -10.56 1.36
C THR A 433 -14.75 -9.45 2.06
N THR A 434 -13.44 -9.63 2.25
CA THR A 434 -12.55 -8.62 2.84
C THR A 434 -12.55 -7.33 1.99
N LEU A 435 -12.35 -7.47 0.67
CA LEU A 435 -12.38 -6.36 -0.27
C LEU A 435 -13.71 -5.60 -0.23
N ARG A 436 -14.84 -6.31 -0.39
CA ARG A 436 -16.18 -5.69 -0.31
C ARG A 436 -16.38 -4.95 1.00
N GLN A 437 -15.98 -5.55 2.12
CA GLN A 437 -16.09 -4.93 3.43
C GLN A 437 -15.24 -3.66 3.56
N GLN A 438 -14.03 -3.65 2.99
CA GLN A 438 -13.14 -2.51 3.06
C GLN A 438 -13.63 -1.32 2.21
N VAL A 439 -14.15 -1.57 1.00
CA VAL A 439 -14.66 -0.49 0.12
C VAL A 439 -16.00 0.07 0.59
N ARG A 440 -16.78 -0.68 1.39
CA ARG A 440 -18.02 -0.18 2.03
C ARG A 440 -17.81 1.09 2.84
N TYR A 441 -16.62 1.35 3.38
CA TYR A 441 -16.36 2.59 4.14
C TYR A 441 -16.34 3.86 3.29
N VAL A 442 -16.37 3.72 1.96
CA VAL A 442 -16.54 4.82 1.00
C VAL A 442 -18.02 5.08 0.69
N ASP A 443 -18.89 4.07 0.80
CA ASP A 443 -20.34 4.17 0.61
C ASP A 443 -21.01 4.83 1.83
N GLU A 444 -21.41 6.11 1.76
CA GLU A 444 -21.96 6.77 2.95
C GLU A 444 -23.35 6.26 3.38
N LEU A 445 -24.09 5.60 2.48
CA LEU A 445 -25.45 5.11 2.72
C LEU A 445 -25.47 3.72 3.34
N SER A 446 -24.69 2.78 2.78
CA SER A 446 -24.73 1.37 3.19
C SER A 446 -23.58 0.97 4.11
N ARG A 447 -22.69 1.89 4.47
CA ARG A 447 -21.55 1.56 5.34
C ARG A 447 -21.98 1.14 6.75
N PRO A 448 -21.21 0.23 7.37
CA PRO A 448 -21.27 0.03 8.81
C PRO A 448 -21.03 1.34 9.58
N VAL A 449 -21.85 1.61 10.59
CA VAL A 449 -21.61 2.71 11.54
C VAL A 449 -20.61 2.22 12.60
N ARG A 450 -19.33 2.54 12.40
CA ARG A 450 -18.23 2.17 13.30
C ARG A 450 -17.37 3.39 13.61
N TYR A 451 -16.82 3.45 14.81
CA TYR A 451 -16.06 4.58 15.31
C TYR A 451 -14.64 4.15 15.68
N GLY A 452 -13.64 4.90 15.23
CA GLY A 452 -12.22 4.67 15.54
C GLY A 452 -11.89 5.17 16.95
N CYS A 453 -12.45 4.52 17.96
CA CYS A 453 -12.31 4.83 19.38
C CYS A 453 -12.75 3.63 20.23
N ASP A 454 -12.43 3.64 21.53
CA ASP A 454 -13.01 2.71 22.50
C ASP A 454 -14.22 3.36 23.19
N GLY A 455 -15.39 2.72 23.10
CA GLY A 455 -16.62 3.15 23.77
C GLY A 455 -17.26 4.47 23.32
N CYS A 456 -16.82 5.09 22.22
CA CYS A 456 -17.39 6.37 21.75
C CYS A 456 -18.40 6.22 20.61
N THR A 457 -19.23 7.25 20.43
CA THR A 457 -20.24 7.38 19.35
C THR A 457 -20.15 8.72 18.62
N ASP A 458 -19.03 9.44 18.79
CA ASP A 458 -18.80 10.75 18.18
C ASP A 458 -18.76 10.64 16.65
N PRO A 459 -19.70 11.28 15.91
CA PRO A 459 -19.73 11.26 14.45
C PRO A 459 -18.42 11.69 13.79
N ALA A 460 -17.63 12.57 14.41
CA ALA A 460 -16.34 13.01 13.88
C ALA A 460 -15.27 11.91 13.92
N LYS A 461 -15.48 10.87 14.73
CA LYS A 461 -14.62 9.69 14.86
C LYS A 461 -15.11 8.50 14.04
N ARG A 462 -16.12 8.70 13.18
CA ARG A 462 -16.65 7.66 12.32
C ARG A 462 -15.58 7.21 11.32
N ILE A 463 -15.44 5.90 11.15
CA ILE A 463 -14.52 5.32 10.17
C ILE A 463 -15.15 5.49 8.78
N ARG A 464 -14.47 6.23 7.90
CA ARG A 464 -14.86 6.46 6.50
C ARG A 464 -13.67 6.94 5.65
N SER A 465 -13.90 7.19 4.35
CA SER A 465 -12.89 7.73 3.43
C SER A 465 -12.42 9.16 3.73
N ARG A 466 -13.15 9.87 4.59
CA ARG A 466 -12.82 11.22 5.09
C ARG A 466 -12.59 11.21 6.59
N ASP A 467 -11.51 11.84 7.03
CA ASP A 467 -11.22 12.07 8.44
C ASP A 467 -11.64 13.49 8.82
N ASP A 468 -12.80 13.63 9.47
CA ASP A 468 -13.37 14.95 9.77
C ASP A 468 -12.59 15.71 10.83
N MET A 469 -11.89 15.01 11.72
CA MET A 469 -11.11 15.61 12.80
C MET A 469 -9.89 16.36 12.29
N VAL A 470 -9.30 15.90 11.18
CA VAL A 470 -8.07 16.45 10.62
C VAL A 470 -8.23 16.94 9.17
N GLY A 471 -9.46 16.90 8.63
CA GLY A 471 -9.79 17.36 7.28
C GLY A 471 -9.04 16.60 6.18
N ILE A 472 -8.84 15.28 6.35
CA ILE A 472 -8.10 14.46 5.39
C ILE A 472 -9.08 13.64 4.55
N ASP A 473 -9.06 13.83 3.24
CA ASP A 473 -9.73 12.93 2.30
C ASP A 473 -8.76 11.89 1.75
N ARG A 474 -9.27 10.67 1.54
CA ARG A 474 -8.49 9.52 1.04
C ARG A 474 -9.22 8.88 -0.14
N ALA A 475 -8.43 8.34 -1.08
CA ALA A 475 -8.89 7.50 -2.19
C ALA A 475 -8.24 6.11 -2.09
N SER A 476 -8.26 5.52 -0.88
CA SER A 476 -7.56 4.26 -0.61
C SER A 476 -8.18 3.06 -1.34
N GLU A 477 -9.43 3.16 -1.78
CA GLU A 477 -10.10 2.15 -2.62
C GLU A 477 -9.40 1.91 -3.96
N TRP A 478 -8.57 2.85 -4.44
CA TRP A 478 -7.78 2.61 -5.65
C TRP A 478 -6.77 1.46 -5.51
N THR A 479 -6.40 1.08 -4.29
CA THR A 479 -5.49 -0.03 -4.02
C THR A 479 -6.06 -1.42 -4.30
N VAL A 480 -7.36 -1.53 -4.62
CA VAL A 480 -8.03 -2.82 -4.88
C VAL A 480 -8.53 -3.00 -6.32
N LEU A 481 -8.25 -2.04 -7.22
CA LEU A 481 -8.77 -2.03 -8.59
C LEU A 481 -8.34 -3.26 -9.40
N HIS A 482 -7.06 -3.64 -9.29
CA HIS A 482 -6.52 -4.80 -10.01
C HIS A 482 -7.23 -6.10 -9.63
N ALA A 483 -7.60 -6.26 -8.36
CA ALA A 483 -8.36 -7.43 -7.91
C ALA A 483 -9.79 -7.45 -8.45
N ASN A 484 -10.37 -6.29 -8.75
CA ASN A 484 -11.71 -6.27 -9.33
C ASN A 484 -11.73 -6.76 -10.79
N VAL A 485 -10.59 -6.75 -11.49
CA VAL A 485 -10.46 -7.41 -12.81
C VAL A 485 -10.78 -8.90 -12.70
N TYR A 486 -10.34 -9.54 -11.61
CA TYR A 486 -10.68 -10.93 -11.30
C TYR A 486 -12.14 -11.08 -10.83
N TYR A 487 -12.54 -10.34 -9.79
CA TYR A 487 -13.85 -10.54 -9.15
C TYR A 487 -15.04 -10.03 -9.97
N ARG A 488 -14.82 -9.02 -10.82
CA ARG A 488 -15.83 -8.34 -11.64
C ARG A 488 -17.06 -7.94 -10.83
N ASP A 489 -16.81 -7.34 -9.67
CA ASP A 489 -17.85 -6.97 -8.74
C ASP A 489 -18.38 -5.57 -9.05
N ASP A 490 -19.63 -5.49 -9.48
CA ASP A 490 -20.29 -4.23 -9.85
C ASP A 490 -20.39 -3.25 -8.69
N TYR A 491 -20.53 -3.73 -7.46
CA TYR A 491 -20.56 -2.87 -6.28
C TYR A 491 -19.19 -2.21 -6.09
N VAL A 492 -18.10 -2.99 -6.17
CA VAL A 492 -16.74 -2.47 -6.07
C VAL A 492 -16.46 -1.47 -7.20
N LYS A 493 -16.87 -1.80 -8.42
CA LYS A 493 -16.81 -0.91 -9.59
C LYS A 493 -17.54 0.40 -9.35
N ALA A 494 -18.77 0.34 -8.86
CA ALA A 494 -19.56 1.53 -8.60
C ALA A 494 -18.96 2.42 -7.51
N ILE A 495 -18.26 1.85 -6.53
CA ILE A 495 -17.54 2.61 -5.49
C ILE A 495 -16.37 3.38 -6.09
N TYR A 496 -15.44 2.73 -6.80
CA TYR A 496 -14.26 3.45 -7.31
C TYR A 496 -14.61 4.39 -8.48
N MET A 497 -15.69 4.10 -9.23
CA MET A 497 -16.25 4.99 -10.26
C MET A 497 -17.12 6.10 -9.70
N ARG A 498 -17.40 6.11 -8.39
CA ARG A 498 -18.29 7.09 -7.74
C ARG A 498 -19.70 7.13 -8.36
N SER A 499 -20.16 6.02 -8.92
CA SER A 499 -21.49 5.93 -9.57
C SER A 499 -22.58 5.44 -8.61
N LEU A 500 -22.20 4.87 -7.46
CA LEU A 500 -23.17 4.46 -6.44
C LEU A 500 -23.69 5.69 -5.67
N PRO A 501 -25.03 5.86 -5.50
CA PRO A 501 -25.59 6.95 -4.71
C PRO A 501 -25.00 7.04 -3.32
N GLY A 502 -24.70 8.28 -2.88
CA GLY A 502 -24.11 8.55 -1.56
C GLY A 502 -22.63 8.19 -1.43
N THR A 503 -21.97 7.76 -2.50
CA THR A 503 -20.50 7.76 -2.55
C THR A 503 -20.02 9.22 -2.66
N PRO A 504 -19.10 9.69 -1.80
CA PRO A 504 -18.60 11.06 -1.90
C PRO A 504 -17.80 11.23 -3.20
N PRO A 505 -17.76 12.44 -3.79
CA PRO A 505 -16.95 12.69 -4.96
C PRO A 505 -15.47 12.41 -4.65
N LEU A 506 -14.69 12.17 -5.71
CA LEU A 506 -13.24 12.09 -5.54
C LEU A 506 -12.71 13.41 -4.98
N PRO A 507 -11.83 13.37 -3.96
CA PRO A 507 -11.19 14.58 -3.47
C PRO A 507 -10.25 15.16 -4.52
N GLU A 508 -10.13 16.49 -4.57
CA GLU A 508 -9.21 17.16 -5.49
C GLU A 508 -7.73 16.82 -5.18
N LYS A 509 -7.41 16.66 -3.88
CA LYS A 509 -6.06 16.41 -3.37
C LYS A 509 -6.09 15.28 -2.33
N PRO A 510 -6.34 14.02 -2.76
CA PRO A 510 -6.35 12.89 -1.84
C PRO A 510 -5.02 12.80 -1.09
N ARG A 511 -5.07 12.65 0.23
CA ARG A 511 -3.84 12.44 1.00
C ARG A 511 -3.35 11.02 0.77
N SER A 512 -2.16 10.91 0.21
CA SER A 512 -1.43 9.65 0.11
C SER A 512 -0.54 9.40 1.33
N GLY A 513 -0.15 8.14 1.51
CA GLY A 513 0.95 7.77 2.40
C GLY A 513 2.30 8.10 1.78
N GLN A 514 3.16 7.10 1.69
CA GLN A 514 4.38 7.18 0.88
C GLN A 514 3.99 6.83 -0.57
N GLY A 515 4.38 7.68 -1.54
CA GLY A 515 4.06 7.50 -2.96
C GLY A 515 2.78 8.19 -3.45
N TRP A 516 2.53 8.06 -4.75
CA TRP A 516 1.33 8.53 -5.43
C TRP A 516 0.15 7.59 -5.17
N ILE A 517 -1.01 8.10 -4.72
CA ILE A 517 -2.15 7.24 -4.34
C ILE A 517 -2.78 6.51 -5.51
N ALA A 518 -2.84 7.13 -6.70
CA ALA A 518 -3.24 6.44 -7.93
C ALA A 518 -2.12 5.59 -8.54
N GLY A 519 -0.97 5.43 -7.85
CA GLY A 519 -0.05 4.32 -8.12
C GLY A 519 -0.41 3.06 -7.32
N GLY A 520 -1.53 3.06 -6.60
CA GLY A 520 -1.97 1.94 -5.76
C GLY A 520 -1.24 1.87 -4.42
N GLU A 521 -1.09 0.67 -3.89
CA GLU A 521 -0.41 0.43 -2.62
C GLU A 521 1.04 0.92 -2.70
N HIS A 522 1.41 1.89 -1.86
CA HIS A 522 2.75 2.54 -1.87
C HIS A 522 3.20 3.08 -3.23
N GLY A 523 2.23 3.36 -4.10
CA GLY A 523 2.48 3.85 -5.44
C GLY A 523 3.31 2.90 -6.29
N ILE A 524 3.21 1.57 -6.12
CA ILE A 524 4.06 0.60 -6.85
C ILE A 524 3.76 0.51 -8.35
N TYR A 525 2.54 0.80 -8.79
CA TYR A 525 2.16 0.80 -10.19
C TYR A 525 2.35 2.17 -10.84
N PRO A 526 2.58 2.24 -12.16
CA PRO A 526 2.57 3.50 -12.91
C PRO A 526 1.25 4.28 -12.77
N GLY A 527 0.10 3.62 -12.82
CA GLY A 527 -1.19 4.29 -12.63
C GLY A 527 -2.31 3.27 -12.57
N VAL A 528 -2.80 2.95 -11.38
CA VAL A 528 -3.80 1.87 -11.20
C VAL A 528 -5.13 2.19 -11.86
N ASN A 529 -5.48 3.48 -11.99
CA ASN A 529 -6.72 3.86 -12.66
C ASN A 529 -6.58 3.69 -14.18
N LEU A 530 -5.48 4.20 -14.76
CA LEU A 530 -5.16 3.94 -16.16
C LEU A 530 -5.12 2.44 -16.48
N MET A 531 -4.46 1.66 -15.61
CA MET A 531 -4.16 0.25 -15.85
C MET A 531 -5.33 -0.70 -15.59
N PHE A 532 -6.14 -0.45 -14.55
CA PHE A 532 -7.07 -1.46 -14.02
C PHE A 532 -8.52 -0.99 -13.88
N ALA A 533 -8.79 0.31 -13.79
CA ALA A 533 -10.18 0.76 -13.65
C ALA A 533 -10.98 0.43 -14.91
N GLN A 534 -12.21 -0.06 -14.74
CA GLN A 534 -13.10 -0.42 -15.84
C GLN A 534 -12.52 -1.48 -16.79
N MET A 535 -11.60 -2.33 -16.32
CA MET A 535 -11.05 -3.45 -17.10
C MET A 535 -11.89 -4.72 -16.92
N GLU A 536 -12.85 -4.71 -15.99
CA GLU A 536 -13.78 -5.82 -15.75
C GLU A 536 -14.66 -6.04 -16.98
N GLY A 537 -14.54 -7.21 -17.59
CA GLY A 537 -15.28 -7.57 -18.82
C GLY A 537 -14.56 -7.17 -20.11
N GLU A 538 -13.57 -6.28 -20.05
CA GLU A 538 -12.78 -5.85 -21.22
C GLU A 538 -11.58 -6.76 -21.45
N VAL A 539 -10.96 -7.24 -20.38
CA VAL A 539 -9.81 -8.16 -20.43
C VAL A 539 -9.97 -9.31 -19.46
N TRP A 540 -9.26 -10.41 -19.73
CA TRP A 540 -9.09 -11.50 -18.80
C TRP A 540 -7.61 -11.94 -18.76
N PRO A 541 -6.84 -11.43 -17.80
CA PRO A 541 -5.39 -11.67 -17.76
C PRO A 541 -5.00 -12.98 -17.08
N TYR A 542 -5.98 -13.77 -16.66
CA TYR A 542 -5.76 -15.02 -15.93
C TYR A 542 -5.91 -16.19 -16.90
N PRO A 543 -5.03 -17.21 -16.83
CA PRO A 543 -5.22 -18.44 -17.61
C PRO A 543 -6.59 -19.06 -17.35
N ARG A 544 -7.17 -19.73 -18.35
CA ARG A 544 -8.30 -20.64 -18.09
C ARG A 544 -7.75 -21.89 -17.43
N ASP A 545 -8.46 -22.40 -16.43
CA ASP A 545 -8.23 -23.76 -15.95
C ASP A 545 -8.39 -24.69 -17.15
N GLY A 546 -7.30 -25.39 -17.49
CA GLY A 546 -7.22 -26.30 -18.64
C GLY A 546 -7.99 -27.59 -18.44
#